data_AF-A0A660REW3-F1
#
_entry.id   AF-A0A660REW3-F1
#
_cell.length_a   1.000
_cell.length_b   1.000
_cell.length_c   1.000
_cell.angle_alpha   90.00
_cell.angle_beta   90.00
_cell.angle_gamma   90.00
#
_symmetry.space_group_name_H-M   'P 1'
#
loop_
_entity.id
_entity.type
_entity.pdbx_description
1 polymer ?
#
loop_
_entity_poly.entity_id
_entity_poly.type
_entity_poly.pdbx_seq_one_letter_code
_entity_poly.pdbx_strand_id
1 'polypeptide(L)'
;VIFEGNPDFPMPKVYFGGKENIDELTVAVAGEDFDPGDEEELVNIVINLSLPPIPNLNCGLCGATCKDIVREEIERKNGYSKCVVLRSFLKVKLREKEIPLMPFIQGMIRDSLIGMLKHLKGFEGHGRVEIEFNL
;
A
#
# COMPACT_ATOMS: atom_id res chain seq x y z
N VAL A 1 8.16 -3.58 -23.85
CA VAL A 1 8.17 -4.31 -22.56
C VAL A 1 7.64 -3.37 -21.48
N ILE A 2 6.82 -3.83 -20.55
CA ILE A 2 6.36 -2.99 -19.43
C ILE A 2 7.17 -3.40 -18.20
N PHE A 3 7.86 -2.45 -17.57
CA PHE A 3 8.37 -2.64 -16.22
C PHE A 3 7.28 -2.16 -15.28
N GLU A 4 6.43 -3.11 -14.91
CA GLU A 4 5.44 -2.97 -13.85
C GLU A 4 6.01 -3.53 -12.55
N GLY A 5 5.62 -2.93 -11.43
CA GLY A 5 5.78 -3.56 -10.12
C GLY A 5 4.90 -4.81 -9.99
N ASN A 6 4.44 -5.11 -8.77
CA ASN A 6 3.54 -6.24 -8.59
C ASN A 6 2.20 -5.97 -9.33
N PRO A 7 1.82 -6.79 -10.34
CA PRO A 7 0.62 -6.54 -11.15
C PRO A 7 -0.68 -6.65 -10.37
N ASP A 8 -0.66 -7.30 -9.19
CA ASP A 8 -1.80 -7.40 -8.30
C ASP A 8 -2.13 -6.06 -7.60
N PHE A 9 -1.32 -5.01 -7.81
CA PHE A 9 -1.45 -3.71 -7.14
C PHE A 9 -1.36 -2.54 -8.13
N PRO A 10 -2.12 -1.44 -7.92
CA PRO A 10 -1.89 -0.23 -8.67
C PRO A 10 -0.52 0.32 -8.30
N MET A 11 0.35 0.49 -9.30
CA MET A 11 1.73 0.96 -9.13
C MET A 11 2.17 1.82 -10.32
N PRO A 12 3.12 2.75 -10.11
CA PRO A 12 3.83 3.44 -11.19
C PRO A 12 4.46 2.46 -12.19
N LYS A 13 4.44 2.83 -13.48
CA LYS A 13 4.89 1.96 -14.58
C LYS A 13 5.85 2.69 -15.50
N VAL A 14 6.90 2.00 -15.94
CA VAL A 14 7.79 2.47 -17.01
C VAL A 14 7.52 1.65 -18.28
N TYR A 15 7.21 2.33 -19.38
CA TYR A 15 6.80 1.68 -20.63
C TYR A 15 7.89 1.71 -21.70
N PHE A 16 8.28 0.54 -22.22
CA PHE A 16 9.25 0.38 -23.32
C PHE A 16 8.57 -0.11 -24.61
N GLY A 17 7.37 0.35 -24.94
CA GLY A 17 6.60 -0.20 -26.08
C GLY A 17 6.01 0.81 -27.06
N GLY A 18 6.30 2.11 -26.93
CA GLY A 18 5.72 3.12 -27.83
C GLY A 18 6.10 4.55 -27.46
N LYS A 19 5.36 5.53 -28.02
CA LYS A 19 5.51 6.98 -27.78
C LYS A 19 4.30 7.59 -27.05
N GLU A 20 3.58 6.77 -26.30
CA GLU A 20 2.36 7.19 -25.61
C GLU A 20 2.20 6.43 -24.29
N ASN A 21 1.54 7.07 -23.32
CA ASN A 21 1.16 6.47 -22.05
C ASN A 21 0.15 5.33 -22.24
N ILE A 22 0.35 4.21 -21.55
CA ILE A 22 -0.59 3.08 -21.60
C ILE A 22 -1.81 3.34 -20.71
N ASP A 23 -1.56 3.96 -19.55
CA ASP A 23 -2.59 4.37 -18.60
C ASP A 23 -2.09 5.53 -17.72
N GLU A 24 -2.96 6.01 -16.84
CA GLU A 24 -2.69 7.11 -15.90
C GLU A 24 -1.63 6.83 -14.82
N LEU A 25 -1.11 5.60 -14.73
CA LEU A 25 0.00 5.24 -13.84
C LEU A 25 1.32 5.07 -14.61
N THR A 26 1.32 5.30 -15.93
CA THR A 26 2.57 5.38 -16.71
C THR A 26 3.30 6.64 -16.31
N VAL A 27 4.50 6.48 -15.75
CA VAL A 27 5.31 7.59 -15.23
C VAL A 27 6.50 7.95 -16.11
N ALA A 28 6.88 7.07 -17.03
CA ALA A 28 7.87 7.31 -18.06
C ALA A 28 7.70 6.37 -19.25
N VAL A 29 7.96 6.87 -20.46
CA VAL A 29 7.92 6.15 -21.73
C VAL A 29 9.30 6.20 -22.38
N ALA A 30 9.89 5.02 -22.65
CA ALA A 30 11.22 4.90 -23.22
C ALA A 30 11.25 5.38 -24.68
N GLY A 31 12.21 6.23 -25.03
CA GLY A 31 12.33 6.88 -26.33
C GLY A 31 11.51 8.17 -26.47
N GLU A 32 10.73 8.53 -25.45
CA GLU A 32 10.02 9.80 -25.33
C GLU A 32 10.54 10.60 -24.13
N ASP A 33 10.47 10.00 -22.93
CA ASP A 33 10.87 10.64 -21.66
C ASP A 33 12.35 10.39 -21.31
N PHE A 34 12.94 9.29 -21.80
CA PHE A 34 14.33 8.90 -21.53
C PHE A 34 14.91 8.03 -22.65
N ASP A 35 16.25 7.95 -22.76
CA ASP A 35 16.89 7.02 -23.70
C ASP A 35 16.83 5.58 -23.15
N PRO A 36 16.21 4.60 -23.84
CA PRO A 36 16.21 3.20 -23.38
C PRO A 36 17.61 2.58 -23.25
N GLY A 37 18.63 3.16 -23.89
CA GLY A 37 20.03 2.76 -23.74
C GLY A 37 20.73 3.37 -22.53
N ASP A 38 20.13 4.36 -21.86
CA ASP A 38 20.67 5.00 -20.67
C ASP A 38 20.16 4.31 -19.40
N GLU A 39 20.98 3.38 -18.89
CA GLU A 39 20.68 2.62 -17.67
C GLU A 39 20.61 3.51 -16.43
N GLU A 40 21.41 4.59 -16.37
CA GLU A 40 21.46 5.48 -15.21
C GLU A 40 20.18 6.30 -15.11
N GLU A 41 19.68 6.80 -16.25
CA GLU A 41 18.41 7.51 -16.33
C GLU A 41 17.23 6.61 -15.92
N LEU A 42 17.20 5.36 -16.39
CA LEU A 42 16.18 4.38 -15.98
C LEU A 42 16.22 4.12 -14.47
N VAL A 43 17.40 3.88 -13.91
CA VAL A 43 17.56 3.65 -12.47
C VAL A 43 17.08 4.86 -11.67
N ASN A 44 17.40 6.08 -12.12
CA ASN A 44 16.94 7.31 -11.48
C ASN A 44 15.41 7.45 -11.53
N ILE A 45 14.76 7.10 -12.65
CA ILE A 45 13.30 7.08 -12.75
C ILE A 45 12.71 6.10 -11.74
N VAL A 46 13.23 4.86 -11.70
CA VAL A 46 12.73 3.83 -10.78
C VAL A 46 12.89 4.25 -9.34
N ILE A 47 14.06 4.75 -8.92
CA ILE A 47 14.32 5.14 -7.53
C ILE A 47 13.42 6.31 -7.10
N ASN A 48 13.24 7.31 -7.97
CA ASN A 48 12.51 8.54 -7.61
C ASN A 48 10.99 8.38 -7.66
N LEU A 49 10.48 7.44 -8.45
CA LEU A 49 9.05 7.25 -8.68
C LEU A 49 8.51 5.95 -8.07
N SER A 50 9.36 5.15 -7.42
CA SER A 50 8.90 3.99 -6.66
C SER A 50 8.01 4.40 -5.49
N LEU A 51 6.85 3.78 -5.39
CA LEU A 51 5.90 3.98 -4.30
C LEU A 51 5.70 2.68 -3.49
N PRO A 52 5.52 2.75 -2.16
CA PRO A 52 5.21 1.57 -1.37
C PRO A 52 3.84 1.02 -1.78
N PRO A 53 3.60 -0.31 -1.74
CA PRO A 53 2.31 -0.87 -2.12
C PRO A 53 1.17 -0.34 -1.26
N ILE A 54 0.06 0.02 -1.90
CA ILE A 54 -1.21 0.31 -1.23
C ILE A 54 -1.96 -1.00 -0.93
N PRO A 55 -2.81 -1.11 0.11
CA PRO A 55 -3.56 -2.33 0.42
C PRO A 55 -4.42 -2.94 -0.70
N ASN A 56 -4.70 -2.19 -1.77
CA ASN A 56 -5.52 -2.57 -2.93
C ASN A 56 -6.89 -3.21 -2.60
N LEU A 57 -7.50 -2.80 -1.49
CA LEU A 57 -8.83 -3.28 -1.08
C LEU A 57 -9.97 -2.61 -1.84
N ASN A 58 -9.70 -1.49 -2.53
CA ASN A 58 -10.70 -0.63 -3.18
C ASN A 58 -11.95 -0.34 -2.32
N CYS A 59 -11.75 -0.17 -1.01
CA CYS A 59 -12.84 -0.10 -0.03
C CYS A 59 -13.69 1.19 -0.08
N GLY A 60 -13.24 2.23 -0.80
CA GLY A 60 -13.96 3.51 -0.94
C GLY A 60 -14.02 4.41 0.30
N LEU A 61 -13.50 3.98 1.46
CA LEU A 61 -13.57 4.75 2.72
C LEU A 61 -12.86 6.11 2.68
N CYS A 62 -11.92 6.29 1.76
CA CYS A 62 -11.21 7.56 1.54
C CYS A 62 -11.81 8.40 0.38
N GLY A 63 -12.95 7.98 -0.17
CA GLY A 63 -13.63 8.68 -1.27
C GLY A 63 -13.02 8.47 -2.66
N ALA A 64 -12.05 7.55 -2.80
CA ALA A 64 -11.32 7.29 -4.02
C ALA A 64 -11.03 5.79 -4.19
N THR A 65 -10.71 5.34 -5.40
CA THR A 65 -10.17 3.98 -5.62
C THR A 65 -8.71 3.91 -5.16
N CYS A 66 -8.17 2.72 -4.95
CA CYS A 66 -6.74 2.57 -4.65
C CYS A 66 -5.86 3.08 -5.81
N LYS A 67 -6.34 2.99 -7.05
CA LYS A 67 -5.66 3.53 -8.23
C LYS A 67 -5.59 5.06 -8.19
N ASP A 68 -6.70 5.72 -7.84
CA ASP A 68 -6.74 7.18 -7.66
C ASP A 68 -5.75 7.65 -6.59
N ILE A 69 -5.64 6.93 -5.48
CA ILE A 69 -4.70 7.26 -4.41
C ILE A 69 -3.26 7.22 -4.90
N VAL A 70 -2.89 6.20 -5.68
CA VAL A 70 -1.55 6.08 -6.27
C VAL A 70 -1.30 7.20 -7.28
N ARG A 71 -2.27 7.50 -8.15
CA ARG A 71 -2.20 8.62 -9.08
C ARG A 71 -1.98 9.95 -8.36
N GLU A 72 -2.75 10.23 -7.31
CA GLU A 72 -2.58 11.44 -6.51
C GLU A 72 -1.21 11.53 -5.84
N GLU A 73 -0.63 10.40 -5.42
CA GLU A 73 0.72 10.36 -4.85
C GLU A 73 1.79 10.69 -5.90
N ILE A 74 1.68 10.10 -7.10
CA ILE A 74 2.55 10.43 -8.25
C ILE A 74 2.47 11.93 -8.56
N GLU A 75 1.26 12.51 -8.54
CA GLU A 75 1.00 13.94 -8.74
C GLU A 75 1.38 14.82 -7.53
N ARG A 76 1.99 14.25 -6.47
CA ARG A 76 2.40 14.93 -5.22
C ARG A 76 1.25 15.63 -4.48
N LYS A 77 0.04 15.05 -4.55
CA LYS A 77 -1.19 15.51 -3.86
C LYS A 77 -1.46 14.78 -2.53
N ASN A 78 -0.44 14.12 -1.97
CA ASN A 78 -0.50 13.39 -0.68
C ASN A 78 -1.61 12.32 -0.64
N GLY A 79 -1.76 11.53 -1.69
CA GLY A 79 -2.78 10.49 -1.80
C GLY A 79 -2.72 9.49 -0.63
N TYR A 80 -1.52 9.03 -0.26
CA TYR A 80 -1.35 7.98 0.77
C TYR A 80 -1.87 8.43 2.13
N SER A 81 -1.74 9.73 2.44
CA SER A 81 -2.26 10.32 3.66
C SER A 81 -3.78 10.17 3.79
N LYS A 82 -4.53 10.06 2.68
CA LYS A 82 -5.98 9.91 2.66
C LYS A 82 -6.44 8.49 2.99
N CYS A 83 -5.58 7.48 2.81
CA CYS A 83 -5.98 6.08 3.02
C CYS A 83 -6.11 5.76 4.51
N VAL A 84 -7.34 5.54 4.96
CA VAL A 84 -7.63 5.19 6.37
C VAL A 84 -7.07 3.83 6.77
N VAL A 85 -6.90 2.89 5.82
CA VAL A 85 -6.36 1.55 6.08
C VAL A 85 -4.86 1.60 6.39
N LEU A 86 -4.12 2.54 5.78
CA LEU A 86 -2.69 2.74 6.06
C LEU A 86 -2.45 3.26 7.49
N ARG A 87 -3.45 3.88 8.12
CA ARG A 87 -3.40 4.37 9.51
C ARG A 87 -3.81 3.30 10.52
N SER A 88 -3.42 2.05 10.27
CA SER A 88 -3.79 0.89 11.10
C SER A 88 -3.23 1.02 12.51
N PHE A 89 -4.06 0.72 13.51
CA PHE A 89 -3.63 0.59 14.92
C PHE A 89 -3.47 -0.86 15.36
N LEU A 90 -3.84 -1.81 14.50
CA LEU A 90 -3.73 -3.26 14.74
C LEU A 90 -2.91 -3.90 13.63
N LYS A 91 -1.99 -4.80 14.01
CA LYS A 91 -1.22 -5.61 13.06
C LYS A 91 -1.62 -7.07 13.19
N VAL A 92 -2.04 -7.67 12.08
CA VAL A 92 -2.27 -9.11 11.97
C VAL A 92 -1.34 -9.64 10.90
N LYS A 93 -0.63 -10.72 11.23
CA LYS A 93 0.29 -11.39 10.32
C LYS A 93 -0.16 -12.82 10.07
N LEU A 94 -0.08 -13.25 8.82
CA LEU A 94 -0.23 -14.66 8.44
C LEU A 94 0.98 -15.05 7.60
N ARG A 95 1.74 -16.06 8.05
CA ARG A 95 3.00 -16.48 7.41
C ARG A 95 3.96 -15.30 7.20
N GLU A 96 4.19 -14.52 8.27
CA GLU A 96 4.98 -13.28 8.26
C GLU A 96 4.46 -12.13 7.38
N LYS A 97 3.38 -12.32 6.63
CA LYS A 97 2.78 -11.26 5.79
C LYS A 97 1.76 -10.46 6.60
N GLU A 98 1.95 -9.14 6.69
CA GLU A 98 0.95 -8.25 7.27
C GLU A 98 -0.31 -8.25 6.40
N ILE A 99 -1.47 -8.49 7.02
CA ILE A 99 -2.78 -8.43 6.36
C ILE A 99 -3.35 -7.03 6.57
N PRO A 100 -3.68 -6.28 5.49
CA PRO A 100 -4.34 -5.00 5.65
C PRO A 100 -5.75 -5.18 6.20
N LEU A 101 -6.09 -4.40 7.23
CA LEU A 101 -7.38 -4.50 7.92
C LEU A 101 -8.20 -3.24 7.73
N MET A 102 -9.47 -3.40 7.36
CA MET A 102 -10.42 -2.30 7.39
C MET A 102 -10.60 -1.77 8.83
N PRO A 103 -10.84 -0.46 9.04
CA PRO A 103 -10.99 0.13 10.37
C PRO A 103 -12.02 -0.60 11.26
N PHE A 104 -13.14 -1.02 10.67
CA PHE A 104 -14.17 -1.79 11.36
C PHE A 104 -13.63 -3.13 11.91
N ILE A 105 -12.88 -3.88 11.09
CA ILE A 105 -12.31 -5.18 11.49
C ILE A 105 -11.26 -4.99 12.58
N GLN A 106 -10.45 -3.92 12.50
CA GLN A 106 -9.49 -3.60 13.57
C GLN A 106 -10.18 -3.37 14.91
N GLY A 107 -11.29 -2.61 14.91
CA GLY A 107 -12.11 -2.39 16.11
C GLY A 107 -12.71 -3.69 16.65
N MET A 108 -13.32 -4.49 15.77
CA MET A 108 -13.94 -5.76 16.14
C MET A 108 -12.94 -6.71 16.83
N ILE A 109 -11.73 -6.87 16.26
CA ILE A 109 -10.69 -7.74 16.85
C ILE A 109 -10.23 -7.16 18.20
N ARG A 110 -9.90 -5.85 18.24
CA ARG A 110 -9.42 -5.18 19.46
C ARG A 110 -10.42 -5.32 20.60
N ASP A 111 -11.69 -4.99 20.36
CA ASP A 111 -12.69 -4.92 21.42
C ASP A 111 -13.07 -6.33 21.91
N SER A 112 -13.07 -7.32 21.01
CA SER A 112 -13.22 -8.74 21.37
C SER A 112 -12.08 -9.22 22.26
N LEU A 113 -10.84 -8.93 21.90
CA LEU A 113 -9.65 -9.31 22.68
C LEU A 113 -9.62 -8.59 24.04
N ILE A 114 -9.89 -7.29 24.09
CA ILE A 114 -9.99 -6.54 25.36
C ILE A 114 -11.07 -7.16 26.26
N GLY A 115 -12.23 -7.52 25.68
CA GLY A 115 -13.31 -8.18 26.39
C GLY A 115 -12.90 -9.49 27.05
N MET A 116 -12.01 -10.26 26.42
CA MET A 116 -11.46 -11.50 26.98
C MET A 116 -10.35 -11.22 28.01
N LEU A 117 -9.39 -10.36 27.66
CA LEU A 117 -8.18 -10.12 28.44
C LEU A 117 -8.45 -9.40 29.77
N LYS A 118 -9.51 -8.58 29.87
CA LYS A 118 -9.88 -7.88 31.11
C LYS A 118 -10.19 -8.81 32.30
N HIS A 119 -10.44 -10.09 32.04
CA HIS A 119 -10.70 -11.10 33.06
C HIS A 119 -9.43 -11.83 33.52
N LEU A 120 -8.28 -11.59 32.89
CA LEU A 120 -7.01 -12.19 33.29
C LEU A 120 -6.44 -11.52 34.55
N LYS A 121 -5.80 -12.35 35.39
CA LYS A 121 -5.09 -11.86 36.58
C LYS A 121 -3.93 -10.96 36.15
N GLY A 122 -3.85 -9.76 36.74
CA GLY A 122 -2.78 -8.80 36.46
C GLY A 122 -3.01 -7.91 35.23
N PHE A 123 -4.24 -7.85 34.70
CA PHE A 123 -4.58 -6.91 33.64
C PHE A 123 -4.66 -5.47 34.19
N GLU A 124 -3.88 -4.55 33.62
CA GLU A 124 -3.78 -3.14 34.06
C GLU A 124 -4.47 -2.14 33.12
N GLY A 125 -5.04 -2.59 32.00
CA GLY A 125 -5.77 -1.70 31.06
C GLY A 125 -4.89 -0.87 30.12
N HIS A 126 -3.57 -1.06 30.16
CA HIS A 126 -2.61 -0.35 29.30
C HIS A 126 -1.43 -1.25 28.90
N GLY A 127 -0.70 -0.87 27.86
CA GLY A 127 0.49 -1.58 27.37
C GLY A 127 0.30 -2.23 26.00
N ARG A 128 1.35 -2.93 25.53
CA ARG A 128 1.32 -3.70 24.29
C ARG A 128 0.75 -5.10 24.56
N VAL A 129 -0.19 -5.53 23.73
CA VAL A 129 -0.74 -6.89 23.73
C VAL A 129 -0.15 -7.66 22.56
N GLU A 130 0.34 -8.87 22.82
CA GLU A 130 0.88 -9.79 21.82
C GLU A 130 0.20 -11.15 22.02
N ILE A 131 -0.33 -11.72 20.94
CA ILE A 131 -1.06 -13.00 20.94
C ILE A 131 -0.53 -13.83 19.78
N GLU A 132 -0.04 -15.03 20.09
CA GLU A 132 0.55 -15.95 19.12
C GLU A 132 -0.05 -17.33 19.30
N PHE A 133 -0.36 -17.98 18.19
CA PHE A 133 -0.82 -19.37 18.14
C PHE A 133 -0.51 -19.97 16.77
N ASN A 134 -0.37 -21.29 16.73
CA ASN A 134 -0.25 -22.03 15.48
C ASN A 134 -1.66 -22.43 15.01
N LEU A 135 -1.95 -22.19 13.73
CA LEU A 135 -3.19 -22.62 13.07
C LEU A 135 -3.19 -24.12 12.74
#